data_AF-A0A1I7H2Y6-F1
#
_entry.id   AF-A0A1I7H2Y6-F1
#
_cell.length_a   1.000
_cell.length_b   1.000
_cell.length_c   1.000
_cell.angle_alpha   90.00
_cell.angle_beta   90.00
_cell.angle_gamma   90.00
#
_symmetry.space_group_name_H-M   'P 1'
#
loop_
_entity.id
_entity.type
_entity.pdbx_description
1 polymer ?
#
loop_
_entity_poly.entity_id
_entity_poly.type
_entity_poly.pdbx_seq_one_letter_code
_entity_poly.pdbx_strand_id
1 'polypeptide(L)'
;MDEILEKYKKNSNSSYELLRKKHMGIKETILDIFFDQLLTIKDSLLASAEGSYYLFIYEDKSILLVKKKEKIIREVDVTNYIDKTQTFKKFKFDGYIYKKYRKI
;
A
#
# COMPACT_ATOMS: atom_id res chain seq x y z
N MET A 1 16.08 3.99 10.69
CA MET A 1 15.11 3.21 9.89
C MET A 1 14.55 2.14 10.80
N ASP A 2 13.25 1.83 10.72
CA ASP A 2 12.60 0.87 11.60
C ASP A 2 13.14 -0.55 11.36
N GLU A 3 13.72 -1.19 12.39
CA GLU A 3 14.42 -2.48 12.29
C GLU A 3 13.51 -3.58 11.71
N ILE A 4 12.22 -3.47 12.01
CA ILE A 4 11.22 -4.40 11.49
C ILE A 4 11.07 -4.26 9.98
N LEU A 5 11.03 -3.03 9.44
CA LEU A 5 10.90 -2.83 7.99
C LEU A 5 12.17 -3.24 7.24
N GLU A 6 13.34 -3.04 7.85
CA GLU A 6 14.63 -3.51 7.29
C GLU A 6 14.66 -5.02 7.10
N LYS A 7 14.09 -5.80 8.03
CA LYS A 7 13.98 -7.26 7.89
C LYS A 7 13.23 -7.68 6.63
N TYR A 8 12.10 -7.03 6.32
CA TYR A 8 11.33 -7.36 5.12
C TYR A 8 12.01 -6.86 3.85
N LYS A 9 12.56 -5.64 3.92
CA LYS A 9 13.24 -4.99 2.80
C LYS A 9 14.45 -5.77 2.32
N LYS A 10 15.30 -6.26 3.24
CA LYS A 10 16.54 -6.98 2.94
C LYS A 10 16.33 -8.18 2.02
N ASN A 11 15.19 -8.85 2.15
CA ASN A 11 14.87 -10.05 1.39
C ASN A 11 13.97 -9.77 0.17
N SER A 12 13.46 -8.54 0.03
CA SER A 12 12.55 -8.17 -1.07
C SER A 12 13.30 -7.68 -2.30
N ASN A 13 12.78 -7.98 -3.48
CA ASN A 13 13.23 -7.40 -4.75
C ASN A 13 12.83 -5.91 -4.85
N SER A 14 11.66 -5.56 -4.31
CA SER A 14 11.22 -4.18 -4.21
C SER A 14 10.29 -3.95 -3.02
N SER A 15 10.38 -2.75 -2.45
CA SER A 15 9.60 -2.33 -1.29
C SER A 15 8.96 -0.97 -1.57
N TYR A 16 7.68 -0.82 -1.23
CA TYR A 16 6.93 0.42 -1.46
C TYR A 16 6.09 0.78 -0.24
N GLU A 17 6.02 2.07 0.05
CA GLU A 17 4.96 2.63 0.88
C GLU A 17 3.72 2.85 -0.01
N LEU A 18 2.55 2.61 0.57
CA LEU A 18 1.27 2.67 -0.12
C LEU A 18 0.33 3.68 0.53
N LEU A 19 -0.46 4.35 -0.32
CA LEU A 19 -1.67 5.05 0.11
C LEU A 19 -2.85 4.09 0.01
N ARG A 20 -3.76 4.12 1.00
CA ARG A 20 -4.96 3.30 1.03
C ARG A 20 -6.21 4.17 1.00
N LYS A 21 -7.20 3.80 0.19
CA LYS A 21 -8.55 4.38 0.18
C LYS A 21 -9.60 3.28 0.23
N LYS A 22 -10.69 3.46 0.97
CA LYS A 22 -11.83 2.54 0.96
C LYS A 22 -12.51 2.57 -0.41
N HIS A 23 -12.76 1.41 -0.99
CA HIS A 23 -13.51 1.29 -2.24
C HIS A 23 -15.01 1.34 -1.91
N MET A 24 -15.63 2.49 -2.15
CA MET A 24 -17.08 2.67 -2.07
C MET A 24 -17.63 2.63 -3.50
N GLY A 25 -18.68 1.84 -3.75
CA GLY A 25 -19.15 1.53 -5.11
C GLY A 25 -19.69 2.73 -5.90
N ILE A 26 -19.66 2.60 -7.24
CA ILE A 26 -20.21 3.37 -8.40
C ILE A 26 -20.60 4.86 -8.22
N LYS A 27 -21.24 5.28 -7.13
CA LYS A 27 -21.73 6.65 -6.91
C LYS A 27 -20.62 7.70 -6.72
N GLU A 28 -19.37 7.31 -6.49
CA GLU A 28 -18.24 8.23 -6.24
C GLU A 28 -17.13 8.20 -7.30
N THR A 29 -17.45 7.83 -8.55
CA THR A 29 -16.50 7.83 -9.68
C THR A 29 -15.75 9.17 -9.84
N ILE A 30 -16.35 10.29 -9.42
CA ILE A 30 -15.74 11.63 -9.43
C ILE A 30 -14.60 11.75 -8.39
N LEU A 31 -14.75 11.19 -7.18
CA LEU A 31 -13.71 11.19 -6.14
C LEU A 31 -12.52 10.31 -6.50
N ASP A 32 -12.71 9.30 -7.35
CA ASP A 32 -11.61 8.47 -7.86
C ASP A 32 -10.73 9.24 -8.86
N ILE A 33 -11.29 10.17 -9.64
CA ILE A 33 -10.53 11.06 -10.54
C ILE A 33 -9.69 12.05 -9.73
N PHE A 34 -10.26 12.59 -8.64
CA PHE A 34 -9.51 13.46 -7.74
C PHE A 34 -8.40 12.72 -6.99
N PHE A 35 -8.51 11.43 -6.71
CA PHE A 35 -7.42 10.65 -6.10
C PHE A 35 -6.16 10.53 -6.99
N ASP A 36 -6.32 10.74 -8.30
CA ASP A 36 -5.20 10.84 -9.23
C ASP A 36 -4.63 12.26 -9.34
N GLN A 37 -5.35 13.31 -8.92
CA GLN A 37 -4.92 14.73 -9.01
C GLN A 37 -4.61 15.42 -7.67
N LEU A 38 -5.23 15.02 -6.55
CA LEU A 38 -5.10 15.62 -5.19
C LEU A 38 -4.00 14.93 -4.37
N LEU A 39 -2.97 14.42 -5.05
CA LEU A 39 -1.75 13.98 -4.40
C LEU A 39 -1.16 15.17 -3.63
N THR A 40 -1.09 15.09 -2.30
CA THR A 40 0.18 14.94 -1.55
C THR A 40 -0.02 15.22 -0.05
N ILE A 41 -0.97 16.06 0.37
CA ILE A 41 -0.94 16.63 1.75
C ILE A 41 -2.01 16.05 2.69
N LYS A 42 -3.28 15.96 2.26
CA LYS A 42 -4.39 15.54 3.15
C LYS A 42 -4.47 14.03 3.37
N ASP A 43 -4.19 13.22 2.36
CA ASP A 43 -4.29 11.76 2.47
C ASP A 43 -3.15 11.14 3.29
N SER A 44 -1.97 11.78 3.33
CA SER A 44 -0.88 11.39 4.25
C SER A 44 -1.30 11.53 5.72
N LEU A 45 -2.05 12.60 6.03
CA LEU A 45 -2.60 12.84 7.37
C LEU A 45 -3.74 11.88 7.71
N LEU A 46 -4.62 11.54 6.77
CA LEU A 46 -5.73 10.59 7.00
C LEU A 46 -5.26 9.12 7.06
N ALA A 47 -4.24 8.74 6.29
CA ALA A 47 -3.61 7.42 6.38
C ALA A 47 -3.01 7.17 7.77
N SER A 48 -2.54 8.23 8.46
CA SER A 48 -1.93 8.12 9.79
C SER A 48 -2.86 7.59 10.89
N ALA A 49 -4.19 7.74 10.74
CA ALA A 49 -5.15 7.31 11.75
C ALA A 49 -5.33 5.77 11.79
N GLU A 50 -5.26 5.12 10.63
CA GLU A 50 -5.49 3.67 10.49
C GLU A 50 -4.20 2.85 10.39
N GLY A 51 -3.08 3.48 10.05
CA GLY A 51 -1.75 2.87 10.01
C GLY A 51 -1.02 3.14 8.69
N SER A 52 0.26 2.81 8.66
CA SER A 52 1.09 2.83 7.45
C SER A 52 1.01 1.49 6.73
N TYR A 53 0.94 1.55 5.40
CA TYR A 53 0.82 0.37 4.54
C TYR A 53 2.08 0.22 3.71
N TYR A 54 2.66 -0.98 3.73
CA TYR A 54 3.87 -1.30 3.01
C TYR A 54 3.66 -2.53 2.15
N LEU A 55 4.24 -2.51 0.96
CA LEU A 55 4.26 -3.65 0.07
C LEU A 55 5.68 -4.11 -0.15
N PHE A 56 5.90 -5.40 0.07
CA PHE A 56 7.16 -6.08 -0.19
C PHE A 56 6.94 -7.10 -1.30
N ILE A 57 7.65 -6.93 -2.41
CA ILE A 57 7.61 -7.84 -3.55
C ILE A 57 8.87 -8.67 -3.53
N TYR A 58 8.68 -9.98 -3.43
CA TYR A 58 9.69 -11.02 -3.55
C TYR A 58 9.57 -11.67 -4.93
N GLU A 59 10.45 -12.61 -5.23
CA GLU A 59 10.45 -13.35 -6.49
C GLU A 59 9.12 -14.11 -6.71
N ASP A 60 8.66 -14.83 -5.69
CA ASP A 60 7.49 -15.72 -5.74
C ASP A 60 6.24 -15.13 -5.07
N LYS A 61 6.40 -14.18 -4.14
CA LYS A 61 5.30 -13.64 -3.34
C LYS A 61 5.28 -12.12 -3.21
N SER A 62 4.13 -11.57 -2.85
CA SER A 62 3.97 -10.15 -2.50
C SER A 62 3.24 -10.04 -1.17
N ILE A 63 3.81 -9.29 -0.23
CA ILE A 63 3.33 -9.16 1.14
C ILE A 63 2.89 -7.73 1.39
N LEU A 64 1.63 -7.55 1.77
CA LEU A 64 1.09 -6.32 2.33
C LEU A 64 1.26 -6.34 3.85
N LEU A 65 1.97 -5.34 4.36
CA LEU A 65 2.25 -5.17 5.77
C LEU A 65 1.57 -3.90 6.28
N VAL A 66 0.81 -4.03 7.35
CA VAL A 66 0.13 -2.93 8.02
C VAL A 66 0.80 -2.66 9.35
N LYS A 67 1.32 -1.44 9.48
CA LYS A 67 2.02 -0.98 10.68
C LYS A 67 1.21 0.10 11.37
N LYS A 68 1.02 -0.02 12.68
CA LYS A 68 0.42 1.05 13.48
C LYS A 68 1.37 1.40 14.62
N LYS A 69 1.82 2.66 14.65
CA LYS A 69 2.96 3.08 15.49
C LYS A 69 4.19 2.22 15.18
N GLU A 70 4.70 1.46 16.14
CA GLU A 70 5.89 0.60 15.99
C GLU A 70 5.57 -0.89 15.92
N LYS A 71 4.28 -1.26 15.78
CA LYS A 71 3.87 -2.68 15.72
C LYS A 71 3.32 -3.04 14.35
N ILE A 72 3.72 -4.21 13.86
CA ILE A 72 3.01 -4.86 12.75
C ILE A 72 1.69 -5.37 13.33
N ILE A 73 0.58 -4.90 12.76
CA ILE A 73 -0.75 -5.36 13.14
C ILE A 73 -1.36 -6.32 12.13
N ARG A 74 -0.81 -6.38 10.91
CA ARG A 74 -1.26 -7.30 9.87
C ARG A 74 -0.14 -7.56 8.87
N GLU A 75 -0.02 -8.81 8.45
CA GLU A 75 0.81 -9.29 7.35
C GLU A 75 -0.06 -10.18 6.48
N VAL A 76 -0.14 -9.89 5.19
CA VAL A 76 -1.03 -10.62 4.27
C VAL A 76 -0.35 -10.85 2.94
N ASP A 77 -0.45 -12.07 2.43
CA ASP A 77 -0.09 -12.39 1.06
C ASP A 77 -1.11 -11.78 0.08
N VAL A 78 -0.62 -10.92 -0.79
CA VAL A 78 -1.40 -10.24 -1.84
C VAL A 78 -0.88 -10.57 -3.24
N THR A 79 -0.11 -11.66 -3.39
CA THR A 79 0.53 -12.10 -4.63
C THR A 79 -0.44 -12.14 -5.81
N ASN A 80 -1.65 -12.65 -5.59
CA ASN A 80 -2.67 -12.80 -6.63
C ASN A 80 -3.42 -11.50 -6.97
N TYR A 81 -3.18 -10.42 -6.23
CA TYR A 81 -3.83 -9.12 -6.44
C TYR A 81 -2.90 -8.10 -7.10
N ILE A 82 -1.62 -8.43 -7.26
CA ILE A 82 -0.60 -7.52 -7.73
C ILE A 82 -0.04 -8.03 -9.03
N ASP A 83 -0.10 -7.18 -10.05
CA ASP A 83 0.63 -7.40 -11.29
C ASP A 83 2.14 -7.29 -11.00
N LYS A 84 2.82 -8.44 -11.02
CA LYS A 84 4.24 -8.57 -10.69
C LYS A 84 5.17 -7.93 -11.72
N THR A 85 4.68 -7.42 -12.84
CA THR A 85 5.48 -6.84 -13.93
C THR A 85 6.14 -5.48 -13.62
N GLN A 86 6.39 -5.17 -12.34
CA GLN A 86 7.02 -3.93 -11.80
C GLN A 86 6.31 -2.61 -12.15
N THR A 87 5.26 -2.65 -12.97
CA THR A 87 4.49 -1.49 -13.44
C THR A 87 3.23 -1.22 -12.63
N PHE A 88 3.00 -1.96 -11.53
CA PHE A 88 1.81 -1.74 -10.72
C PHE A 88 1.76 -0.29 -10.19
N LYS A 89 0.68 0.41 -10.54
CA LYS A 89 0.36 1.75 -10.02
C LYS A 89 -0.57 1.67 -8.82
N LYS A 90 -1.54 0.75 -8.87
CA LYS A 90 -2.53 0.50 -7.82
C LYS A 90 -3.04 -0.94 -7.89
N PHE A 91 -3.53 -1.47 -6.78
CA PHE A 91 -4.24 -2.75 -6.72
C PHE A 91 -5.44 -2.67 -5.77
N LYS A 92 -6.39 -3.58 -5.95
CA LYS A 92 -7.57 -3.69 -5.09
C LYS A 92 -7.43 -4.91 -4.19
N PHE A 93 -7.65 -4.72 -2.90
CA PHE A 93 -7.61 -5.80 -1.92
C PHE A 93 -8.54 -5.47 -0.74
N ASP A 94 -9.32 -6.45 -0.28
CA ASP A 94 -10.14 -6.34 0.95
C ASP A 94 -11.10 -5.12 0.97
N GLY A 95 -11.66 -4.77 -0.19
CA GLY A 95 -12.54 -3.58 -0.31
C GLY A 95 -11.80 -2.23 -0.22
N TYR A 96 -10.47 -2.22 -0.38
CA TYR A 96 -9.66 -1.01 -0.46
C TYR A 96 -8.89 -0.94 -1.80
N ILE A 97 -8.55 0.28 -2.21
CA ILE A 97 -7.59 0.56 -3.27
C ILE A 97 -6.28 0.96 -2.60
N TYR A 98 -5.21 0.28 -2.99
CA TYR A 98 -3.84 0.57 -2.58
C TYR A 98 -3.10 1.20 -3.76
N LYS A 99 -2.56 2.41 -3.59
CA LYS A 99 -1.81 3.13 -4.61
C LYS A 99 -0.35 3.24 -4.19
N LYS A 100 0.57 2.94 -5.12
CA LYS A 100 2.01 3.08 -4.92
C LYS A 100 2.35 4.54 -4.63
N TYR A 101 3.00 4.81 -3.49
CA TYR A 101 3.41 6.16 -3.10
C TYR A 101 4.88 6.42 -3.40
N ARG A 102 5.77 5.75 -2.66
CA ARG A 102 7.22 5.87 -2.86
C ARG A 102 7.90 4.52 -2.62
N LYS A 103 9.06 4.34 -3.24
CA LYS A 103 9.96 3.22 -2.95
C LYS A 103 10.64 3.48 -1.60
N ILE A 104 10.81 2.44 -0.79
CA ILE A 104 11.46 2.53 0.53
C ILE A 104 12.64 1.59 0.65
#